data_AF-A0A527HSJ7-F1
#
_entry.id   AF-A0A527HSJ7-F1
#
_cell.length_a   1.000
_cell.length_b   1.000
_cell.length_c   1.000
_cell.angle_alpha   90.00
_cell.angle_beta   90.00
_cell.angle_gamma   90.00
#
_symmetry.space_group_name_H-M   'P 1'
#
loop_
_entity.id
_entity.type
_entity.pdbx_description
1 polymer ?
#
loop_
_entity_poly.entity_id
_entity_poly.type
_entity_poly.pdbx_seq_one_letter_code
_entity_poly.pdbx_strand_id
1 'polypeptide(L)' 'METILHFERAEYAARLAAVKAEMSKRGLEILLISEPPNQNYLTGYDAYSFYTPQMAIVALDREEPIIITRGMD' A
#
# COMPACT_ATOMS: atom_id res chain seq x y z
N MET A 1 13.25 -4.25 15.28
CA MET A 1 11.88 -3.81 15.59
C MET A 1 10.96 -4.91 15.10
N GLU A 2 10.09 -5.42 15.96
CA GLU A 2 9.15 -6.47 15.58
C GLU A 2 8.09 -5.87 14.64
N THR A 3 7.81 -6.54 13.52
CA THR A 3 6.78 -6.08 12.58
C THR A 3 5.41 -6.39 13.18
N ILE A 4 4.75 -5.38 13.72
CA ILE A 4 3.38 -5.51 14.23
C ILE A 4 2.41 -5.33 13.06
N LEU A 5 1.70 -6.38 12.69
CA LEU A 5 0.57 -6.31 11.79
C LEU A 5 -0.72 -6.33 12.61
N HIS A 6 -1.63 -5.40 12.35
CA HIS A 6 -2.93 -5.34 13.03
C HIS A 6 -3.95 -6.35 12.50
N PHE A 7 -3.66 -6.94 11.33
CA PHE A 7 -4.49 -7.94 10.68
C PHE A 7 -3.60 -9.08 10.16
N GLU A 8 -4.21 -10.25 9.94
CA GLU A 8 -3.54 -11.38 9.32
C GLU A 8 -3.05 -11.06 7.90
N ARG A 9 -1.93 -11.66 7.49
CA ARG A 9 -1.38 -11.47 6.13
C ARG A 9 -2.40 -11.81 5.03
N ALA A 10 -3.23 -12.83 5.27
CA ALA A 10 -4.28 -13.24 4.35
C ALA A 10 -5.31 -12.13 4.10
N GLU A 11 -5.58 -11.29 5.12
CA GLU A 11 -6.50 -10.18 4.97
C GLU A 11 -5.91 -9.08 4.08
N TYR A 12 -4.64 -8.70 4.28
CA TYR A 12 -3.95 -7.76 3.39
C TYR A 12 -3.89 -8.26 1.94
N ALA A 13 -3.62 -9.55 1.74
CA ALA A 13 -3.65 -10.17 0.41
C ALA A 13 -5.04 -10.07 -0.25
N ALA A 14 -6.12 -10.31 0.50
CA ALA A 14 -7.49 -10.16 0.01
C ALA A 14 -7.83 -8.70 -0.36
N ARG A 15 -7.43 -7.73 0.48
CA ARG A 15 -7.60 -6.30 0.21
C ARG A 15 -6.87 -5.88 -1.08
N LEU A 16 -5.62 -6.33 -1.24
CA LEU A 16 -4.81 -6.04 -2.42
C LEU A 16 -5.39 -6.67 -3.69
N ALA A 17 -5.85 -7.92 -3.62
CA ALA A 17 -6.50 -8.61 -4.73
C ALA A 17 -7.76 -7.88 -5.19
N ALA A 18 -8.58 -7.39 -4.26
CA ALA A 18 -9.77 -6.61 -4.58
C ALA A 18 -9.42 -5.29 -5.29
N VAL A 19 -8.39 -4.58 -4.82
CA VAL A 19 -7.92 -3.34 -5.47
C VAL A 19 -7.38 -3.63 -6.88
N LYS A 20 -6.56 -4.67 -7.06
CA LYS A 20 -6.03 -5.04 -8.38
C LYS A 20 -7.13 -5.47 -9.35
N ALA A 21 -8.15 -6.19 -8.87
CA ALA A 21 -9.31 -6.54 -9.69
C ALA A 21 -10.03 -5.28 -10.22
N GLU A 22 -10.16 -4.25 -9.39
CA GLU A 22 -10.75 -2.98 -9.81
C GLU A 22 -9.83 -2.17 -10.73
N MET A 23 -8.52 -2.18 -10.49
CA MET A 23 -7.52 -1.61 -11.39
C MET A 23 -7.61 -2.23 -12.79
N SER A 24 -7.66 -3.56 -12.89
CA SER A 24 -7.80 -4.27 -14.17
C SER A 24 -9.09 -3.91 -14.90
N LYS A 25 -10.22 -3.80 -14.20
CA LYS A 25 -11.50 -3.38 -14.81
C LYS A 25 -11.44 -1.96 -15.37
N ARG A 26 -10.66 -1.08 -14.76
CA ARG A 26 -10.48 0.31 -15.18
C ARG A 26 -9.32 0.53 -16.16
N GLY A 27 -8.58 -0.53 -16.52
CA GLY A 27 -7.39 -0.41 -17.37
C GLY A 27 -6.22 0.34 -16.71
N LEU A 28 -6.12 0.28 -15.38
CA LEU A 28 -5.03 0.91 -14.62
C LEU A 28 -3.91 -0.11 -14.36
N GLU A 29 -2.73 0.09 -14.96
CA GLU A 29 -1.57 -0.77 -14.72
C GLU A 29 -0.88 -0.45 -13.39
N ILE A 30 -0.86 0.83 -13.02
CA ILE A 30 -0.21 1.37 -11.81
C ILE A 30 -1.18 2.29 -11.08
N LEU A 31 -1.30 2.10 -9.77
CA LEU A 31 -2.05 2.96 -8.86
C LEU A 31 -1.09 3.62 -7.85
N LEU A 32 -1.05 4.94 -7.84
CA LEU A 32 -0.30 5.75 -6.88
C LEU A 32 -1.24 6.21 -5.77
N ILE A 33 -0.90 5.92 -4.51
CA ILE A 33 -1.75 6.14 -3.35
C ILE A 33 -1.05 7.10 -2.39
N SER A 34 -1.48 8.37 -2.38
CA SER A 34 -0.94 9.41 -1.49
C SER A 34 -1.62 9.49 -0.13
N GLU A 35 -2.89 9.05 -0.04
CA GLU A 35 -3.68 9.13 1.20
C GLU A 35 -3.17 8.14 2.27
N PRO A 36 -2.74 8.61 3.46
CA PRO A 36 -2.18 7.73 4.50
C PRO A 36 -3.12 6.59 4.94
N PRO A 37 -4.44 6.79 5.11
CA PRO A 37 -5.34 5.69 5.45
C PRO A 37 -5.36 4.57 4.41
N ASN A 38 -5.23 4.90 3.13
CA ASN A 38 -5.21 3.92 2.05
C ASN A 38 -3.86 3.19 1.98
N GLN A 39 -2.76 3.89 2.29
CA GLN A 39 -1.44 3.26 2.44
C GLN A 39 -1.49 2.22 3.57
N ASN A 40 -2.02 2.59 4.74
CA ASN A 40 -2.17 1.69 5.89
C ASN A 40 -3.07 0.50 5.56
N TYR A 41 -4.23 0.74 4.94
CA TYR A 41 -5.20 -0.30 4.59
C TYR A 41 -4.58 -1.45 3.78
N LEU A 42 -3.69 -1.13 2.84
CA LEU A 42 -3.08 -2.10 1.93
C LEU A 42 -1.76 -2.68 2.42
N THR A 43 -1.03 -1.98 3.29
CA THR A 43 0.37 -2.33 3.61
C THR A 43 0.65 -2.49 5.10
N GLY A 44 -0.26 -2.03 5.97
CA GLY A 44 -0.02 -1.90 7.39
C GLY A 44 0.95 -0.77 7.76
N TYR A 45 1.42 0.03 6.80
CA TYR A 45 2.25 1.21 7.07
C TYR A 45 1.50 2.18 7.99
N ASP A 46 2.02 2.36 9.20
CA ASP A 46 1.46 3.27 10.21
C ASP A 46 2.58 4.15 10.77
N ALA A 47 2.57 5.41 10.37
CA ALA A 47 3.55 6.40 10.80
C ALA A 47 2.96 7.80 10.74
N TYR A 48 3.30 8.61 11.74
CA TYR A 48 3.03 10.05 11.73
C TYR A 48 4.06 10.75 10.82
N SER A 49 3.99 10.52 9.51
CA SER A 49 4.99 10.97 8.52
C SER A 49 4.41 11.71 7.32
N PHE A 50 3.09 11.84 7.27
CA PHE A 50 2.33 12.43 6.16
C PHE A 50 2.60 13.93 5.91
N TYR A 51 3.39 14.57 6.77
CA TYR A 51 3.92 15.91 6.55
C TYR A 51 5.05 15.96 5.50
N THR A 52 5.49 14.80 4.99
CA THR A 52 6.45 14.68 3.88
C THR A 52 5.79 13.93 2.71
N PRO A 53 6.20 14.19 1.45
CA PRO A 53 5.72 13.40 0.32
C PRO A 53 6.01 11.92 0.51
N GLN A 54 4.95 11.11 0.43
CA GLN A 54 5.01 9.65 0.54
C GLN A 54 3.92 9.00 -0.31
N MET A 55 4.14 7.78 -0.77
CA MET A 55 3.14 7.03 -1.52
C MET A 55 3.28 5.52 -1.36
N ALA A 56 2.15 4.82 -1.44
CA ALA A 56 2.13 3.41 -1.80
C ALA A 56 1.89 3.27 -3.30
N ILE A 57 2.59 2.34 -3.94
CA ILE A 57 2.44 2.01 -5.36
C ILE A 57 1.94 0.58 -5.45
N VAL A 58 0.79 0.40 -6.10
CA VAL A 58 0.27 -0.92 -6.49
C VAL A 58 0.45 -1.06 -8.00
N ALA A 59 1.16 -2.11 -8.42
CA ALA A 59 1.30 -2.48 -9.82
C ALA A 59 0.64 -3.85 -10.05
N LEU A 60 -0.04 -4.04 -11.18
CA LEU A 60 -0.74 -5.30 -11.48
C LEU A 60 0.21 -6.50 -11.58
N ASP A 61 1.45 -6.27 -12.04
CA ASP A 61 2.47 -7.28 -12.31
C ASP A 61 3.36 -7.63 -11.11
N ARG A 62 3.18 -6.96 -9.97
CA ARG A 62 3.95 -7.20 -8.75
C ARG A 62 3.08 -7.85 -7.69
N GLU A 63 3.59 -8.84 -6.96
CA GLU A 63 2.83 -9.45 -5.86
C GLU A 63 2.52 -8.45 -4.74
N GLU A 64 3.54 -7.74 -4.25
CA GLU A 64 3.45 -6.80 -3.13
C GLU A 64 3.49 -5.31 -3.55
N PRO A 65 2.87 -4.41 -2.76
CA PRO A 65 2.98 -2.96 -2.96
C PRO A 65 4.40 -2.43 -2.67
N ILE A 66 4.74 -1.27 -3.23
CA ILE A 66 5.98 -0.54 -2.92
C ILE A 66 5.62 0.68 -2.07
N ILE A 67 6.37 0.93 -0.98
CA ILE A 67 6.26 2.15 -0.19
C ILE A 67 7.44 3.07 -0.53
N ILE A 68 7.14 4.32 -0.86
CA ILE A 68 8.12 5.40 -1.02
C ILE A 68 7.89 6.39 0.11
N THR A 69 8.90 6.57 0.96
CA THR A 69 8.90 7.50 2.09
C THR A 69 10.20 8.28 2.14
N ARG A 70 10.25 9.30 3.02
CA ARG A 70 11.48 10.05 3.28
C ARG A 70 12.51 9.14 3.97
N GLY A 71 13.72 9.06 3.41
CA GLY A 71 14.87 8.49 4.12
C GLY A 71 15.21 9.34 5.35
N MET A 72 15.33 8.69 6.51
CA MET A 72 15.73 9.32 7.77
C MET A 72 17.18 8.91 8.09
N ASP A 73 17.97 9.86 8.58
CA ASP A 73 19.37 9.72 8.98
C ASP A 73 19.52 9.31 10.46
#